data_AF-A0A7S3KKA4-F1
#
_entry.id   AF-A0A7S3KKA4-F1
#
_cell.length_a   1.000
_cell.length_b   1.000
_cell.length_c   1.000
_cell.angle_alpha   90.00
_cell.angle_beta   90.00
_cell.angle_gamma   90.00
#
_symmetry.space_group_name_H-M   'P 1'
#
loop_
_entity.id
_entity.type
_entity.pdbx_description
1 polymer ?
#
loop_
_entity_poly.entity_id
_entity_poly.type
_entity_poly.pdbx_seq_one_letter_code
_entity_poly.pdbx_strand_id
1 'polypeptide(L)'
;QEDERCMRGRQKEMAKSGSSHISSKSFYLDLHIIILKRNNNGSITLVHESESDLDREVYTSVTLKPGHYIVIPRTSGGSLNAVESDSSSHYSYHVPYGNGERLHTYMNSIFGDIFSKIDLQLNGQLSAQELNQFGEIIDDDELKSIKMADFFSEKFWNFSCDENGFTKYGFIQYLSQFSDDRIHNMLTKLGYNEDLYSTKSRVFTLSFHCAKNLRVRIGDAMKTDLNERAWDLMMDKHNQEFGATKALSNAHCIVFRIHRDQSHSVDYAAINKTDEYIEINFKQDQSQNMNFSPSKGSVRSVIPPRGLIYLASAVVKPGCGSYKYSYS
;
A
#
# COMPACT_ATOMS: atom_id res chain seq x y z
N GLN A 1 17.16 25.43 4.44
CA GLN A 1 17.46 24.79 3.13
C GLN A 1 18.74 23.96 3.15
N GLU A 2 19.85 24.40 3.78
CA GLU A 2 21.06 23.56 3.91
C GLU A 2 20.95 22.48 4.99
N ASP A 3 20.25 22.74 6.10
CA ASP A 3 20.02 21.75 7.16
C ASP A 3 19.11 20.58 6.75
N GLU A 4 18.15 20.82 5.85
CA GLU A 4 17.27 19.76 5.31
C GLU A 4 18.01 18.78 4.38
N ARG A 5 19.06 19.24 3.69
CA ARG A 5 19.91 18.35 2.86
C ARG A 5 20.82 17.47 3.72
N CYS A 6 21.32 18.00 4.84
CA CYS A 6 22.20 17.24 5.74
C CYS A 6 21.45 16.09 6.44
N MET A 7 20.19 16.33 6.82
CA MET A 7 19.33 15.32 7.45
C MET A 7 18.93 14.20 6.47
N ARG A 8 18.61 14.53 5.21
CA ARG A 8 18.33 13.53 4.15
C ARG A 8 19.55 12.67 3.81
N GLY A 9 20.76 13.23 3.91
CA GLY A 9 22.02 12.49 3.67
C GLY A 9 22.31 11.44 4.73
N ARG A 10 22.12 11.78 6.02
CA ARG A 10 22.43 10.85 7.14
C ARG A 10 21.42 9.73 7.32
N GLN A 11 20.14 9.94 7.00
CA GLN A 11 19.14 8.86 7.03
C GLN A 11 19.37 7.81 5.93
N LYS A 12 19.87 8.22 4.75
CA LYS A 12 20.24 7.30 3.67
C LYS A 12 21.48 6.45 3.97
N GLU A 13 22.39 6.89 4.84
CA GLU A 13 23.57 6.11 5.23
C GLU A 13 23.27 5.08 6.33
N MET A 14 22.35 5.37 7.27
CA MET A 14 21.96 4.40 8.32
C MET A 14 21.13 3.22 7.80
N ALA A 15 20.41 3.38 6.68
CA ALA A 15 19.67 2.28 6.04
C ALA A 15 20.57 1.25 5.33
N LYS A 16 21.85 1.57 5.10
CA LYS A 16 22.79 0.68 4.37
C LYS A 16 23.58 -0.28 5.26
N SER A 17 23.58 -0.12 6.59
CA SER A 17 24.48 -0.87 7.47
C SER A 17 23.81 -1.97 8.33
N GLY A 18 22.60 -2.42 8.01
CA GLY A 18 21.94 -3.48 8.78
C GLY A 18 20.98 -4.35 7.96
N SER A 19 21.34 -5.63 7.79
CA SER A 19 20.53 -6.72 7.23
C SER A 19 20.34 -6.75 5.70
N SER A 20 21.38 -7.17 4.99
CA SER A 20 21.39 -7.31 3.53
C SER A 20 20.39 -8.34 2.95
N HIS A 21 19.77 -9.20 3.76
CA HIS A 21 18.77 -10.17 3.29
C HIS A 21 17.31 -9.84 3.65
N ILE A 22 17.06 -8.95 4.62
CA ILE A 22 15.68 -8.55 5.00
C ILE A 22 15.12 -7.51 4.01
N SER A 23 15.99 -6.65 3.46
CA SER A 23 15.56 -5.58 2.54
C SER A 23 15.10 -6.07 1.16
N SER A 24 15.43 -7.31 0.77
CA SER A 24 15.12 -7.81 -0.59
C SER A 24 13.67 -8.28 -0.76
N LYS A 25 12.90 -8.44 0.33
CA LYS A 25 11.50 -8.90 0.27
C LYS A 25 10.47 -7.86 0.71
N SER A 26 10.87 -6.89 1.52
CA SER A 26 10.01 -5.76 1.92
C SER A 26 10.30 -4.57 1.02
N PHE A 27 9.77 -4.61 -0.20
CA PHE A 27 9.77 -3.43 -1.06
C PHE A 27 8.85 -2.37 -0.46
N TYR A 28 9.37 -1.15 -0.29
CA TYR A 28 8.50 -0.01 -0.06
C TYR A 28 7.56 0.13 -1.26
N LEU A 29 6.31 0.46 -0.99
CA LEU A 29 5.40 0.86 -2.04
C LEU A 29 5.74 2.29 -2.42
N ASP A 30 5.51 2.63 -3.67
CA ASP A 30 5.47 4.04 -4.03
C ASP A 30 4.30 4.69 -3.28
N LEU A 31 4.57 5.78 -2.59
CA LEU A 31 3.58 6.49 -1.80
C LEU A 31 3.38 7.89 -2.36
N HIS A 32 2.13 8.31 -2.48
CA HIS A 32 1.78 9.71 -2.70
C HIS A 32 0.47 10.09 -2.03
N ILE A 33 0.31 11.38 -1.75
CA ILE A 33 -0.84 11.94 -1.05
C ILE A 33 -1.59 12.85 -2.01
N ILE A 34 -2.88 12.57 -2.17
CA ILE A 34 -3.80 13.42 -2.92
C ILE A 34 -4.71 14.14 -1.94
N ILE A 35 -4.87 15.45 -2.15
CA ILE A 35 -5.78 16.29 -1.36
C ILE A 35 -6.83 16.88 -2.30
N LEU A 36 -8.07 16.49 -2.06
CA LEU A 36 -9.23 16.99 -2.79
C LEU A 36 -10.03 17.95 -1.89
N LYS A 37 -10.62 18.98 -2.49
CA LYS A 37 -11.59 19.86 -1.82
C LYS A 37 -13.01 19.47 -2.23
N ARG A 38 -13.88 19.29 -1.23
CA ARG A 38 -15.32 19.19 -1.44
C ARG A 38 -15.92 20.59 -1.41
N ASN A 39 -16.46 21.02 -2.54
CA ASN A 39 -17.11 22.32 -2.68
C ASN A 39 -18.55 22.28 -2.16
N ASN A 40 -19.12 23.45 -1.89
CA ASN A 40 -20.47 23.58 -1.31
C ASN A 40 -21.56 23.02 -2.24
N ASN A 41 -21.34 23.00 -3.55
CA ASN A 41 -22.23 22.41 -4.54
C ASN A 41 -22.07 20.87 -4.68
N GLY A 42 -21.27 20.23 -3.81
CA GLY A 42 -20.99 18.80 -3.86
C GLY A 42 -19.90 18.38 -4.85
N SER A 43 -19.42 19.30 -5.71
CA SER A 43 -18.30 19.00 -6.62
C SER A 43 -16.99 18.77 -5.85
N ILE A 44 -16.07 18.03 -6.45
CA ILE A 44 -14.76 17.71 -5.90
C ILE A 44 -13.71 18.26 -6.85
N THR A 45 -12.66 18.87 -6.30
CA THR A 45 -11.56 19.46 -7.07
C THR A 45 -10.22 19.06 -6.47
N LEU A 46 -9.23 18.79 -7.32
CA LEU A 46 -7.87 18.50 -6.89
C LEU A 46 -7.20 19.78 -6.39
N VAL A 47 -6.70 19.76 -5.16
CA VAL A 47 -6.00 20.90 -4.54
C VAL A 47 -4.50 20.67 -4.56
N HIS A 48 -4.08 19.48 -4.18
CA HIS A 48 -2.69 19.13 -4.06
C HIS A 48 -2.48 17.66 -4.36
N GLU A 49 -1.31 17.38 -4.91
CA GLU A 49 -0.79 16.07 -5.23
C GLU A 49 0.69 16.13 -4.84
N SER A 50 1.12 15.23 -3.96
CA SER A 50 2.53 15.11 -3.62
C SER A 50 3.30 14.42 -4.75
N GLU A 51 4.62 14.54 -4.72
CA GLU A 51 5.47 13.63 -5.48
C GLU A 51 5.24 12.19 -4.99
N SER A 52 5.42 11.23 -5.91
CA SER A 52 5.35 9.81 -5.62
C SER A 52 6.75 9.31 -5.33
N ASP A 53 6.99 8.84 -4.12
CA ASP A 53 8.31 8.43 -3.64
C ASP A 53 8.31 6.97 -3.20
N LEU A 54 9.42 6.27 -3.44
CA LEU A 54 9.63 4.89 -3.04
C LEU A 54 10.33 4.84 -1.68
N ASP A 55 9.67 5.38 -0.67
CA ASP A 55 10.17 5.44 0.70
C ASP A 55 9.12 4.92 1.69
N ARG A 56 9.56 4.65 2.92
CA ARG A 56 8.69 4.23 4.02
C ARG A 56 7.65 5.28 4.38
N GLU A 57 8.04 6.55 4.27
CA GLU A 57 7.26 7.70 4.73
C GLU A 57 7.34 8.81 3.68
N VAL A 58 6.19 9.43 3.40
CA VAL A 58 6.10 10.60 2.54
C VAL A 58 5.41 11.73 3.26
N TYR A 59 5.88 12.95 3.02
CA TYR A 59 5.39 14.15 3.66
C TYR A 59 5.02 15.19 2.63
N THR A 60 3.93 15.92 2.89
CA THR A 60 3.58 17.11 2.13
C THR A 60 3.11 18.22 3.07
N SER A 61 3.38 19.46 2.68
CA SER A 61 2.93 20.66 3.37
C SER A 61 2.10 21.49 2.40
N VAL A 62 0.90 21.87 2.81
CA VAL A 62 -0.04 22.65 1.98
C VAL A 62 -0.74 23.70 2.83
N THR A 63 -0.98 24.86 2.24
CA THR A 63 -1.82 25.91 2.84
C THR A 63 -3.25 25.77 2.33
N LEU A 64 -4.17 25.44 3.22
CA LEU A 64 -5.59 25.24 2.89
C LEU A 64 -6.43 26.40 3.44
N LYS A 65 -7.42 26.84 2.66
CA LYS A 65 -8.48 27.72 3.16
C LYS A 65 -9.42 26.93 4.10
N PRO A 66 -10.21 27.58 4.96
CA PRO A 66 -11.23 26.87 5.73
C PRO A 66 -12.19 26.11 4.81
N GLY A 67 -12.48 24.85 5.11
CA GLY A 67 -13.36 24.01 4.30
C GLY A 67 -13.26 22.51 4.59
N HIS A 68 -13.89 21.72 3.72
CA HIS A 68 -13.91 20.26 3.79
C HIS A 68 -12.97 19.66 2.74
N TYR A 69 -12.07 18.81 3.21
CA TYR A 69 -11.04 18.18 2.40
C TYR A 69 -11.08 16.67 2.54
N ILE A 70 -10.69 15.98 1.47
CA ILE A 70 -10.54 14.53 1.41
C ILE A 70 -9.05 14.29 1.16
N VAL A 71 -8.41 13.53 2.03
CA VAL A 71 -7.00 13.16 1.90
C VAL A 71 -6.95 11.68 1.57
N ILE A 72 -6.32 11.34 0.44
CA ILE A 72 -6.27 9.99 -0.09
C ILE A 72 -4.79 9.58 -0.18
N PRO A 73 -4.31 8.68 0.69
CA PRO A 73 -3.01 8.03 0.52
C PRO A 73 -3.13 7.04 -0.63
N ARG A 74 -2.14 7.04 -1.52
CA ARG A 74 -2.16 6.20 -2.72
C ARG A 74 -0.81 5.58 -3.00
N THR A 75 -0.88 4.51 -3.77
CA THR A 75 0.24 3.82 -4.39
C THR A 75 -0.15 3.49 -5.83
N SER A 76 0.83 3.22 -6.69
CA SER A 76 0.59 2.65 -8.02
C SER A 76 -0.02 1.23 -7.94
N GLY A 77 0.08 0.57 -6.79
CA GLY A 77 -0.28 -0.83 -6.59
C GLY A 77 0.61 -1.83 -7.34
N GLY A 78 1.54 -1.37 -8.19
CA GLY A 78 2.36 -2.24 -9.04
C GLY A 78 3.25 -3.18 -8.22
N SER A 79 3.86 -2.66 -7.15
CA SER A 79 4.77 -3.42 -6.28
C SER A 79 4.09 -4.42 -5.32
N LEU A 80 2.77 -4.61 -5.39
CA LEU A 80 2.06 -5.63 -4.60
C LEU A 80 2.17 -7.04 -5.18
N ASN A 81 2.65 -7.19 -6.42
CA ASN A 81 2.89 -8.48 -7.02
C ASN A 81 4.27 -9.01 -6.64
N ALA A 82 4.33 -10.24 -6.16
CA ALA A 82 5.60 -10.93 -5.96
C ALA A 82 6.37 -10.99 -7.29
N VAL A 83 7.67 -10.68 -7.25
CA VAL A 83 8.57 -11.11 -8.32
C VAL A 83 8.58 -12.63 -8.24
N GLU A 84 8.17 -13.31 -9.32
CA GLU A 84 8.24 -14.78 -9.40
C GLU A 84 9.63 -15.22 -8.92
N SER A 85 9.67 -15.85 -7.74
CA SER A 85 10.90 -16.41 -7.22
C SER A 85 11.01 -17.82 -7.80
N ASP A 86 12.13 -18.13 -8.44
CA ASP A 86 12.42 -19.44 -9.05
C ASP A 86 12.44 -20.59 -8.02
N SER A 87 12.29 -20.30 -6.73
CA SER A 87 12.34 -21.28 -5.65
C SER A 87 10.95 -21.55 -5.08
N SER A 88 10.33 -22.64 -5.53
CA SER A 88 9.14 -23.27 -4.95
C SER A 88 9.43 -23.94 -3.60
N SER A 89 10.17 -23.29 -2.70
CA SER A 89 10.51 -23.86 -1.40
C SER A 89 9.44 -23.46 -0.39
N HIS A 90 8.63 -24.43 0.04
CA HIS A 90 7.76 -24.25 1.21
C HIS A 90 8.62 -23.74 2.38
N TYR A 91 8.30 -22.54 2.87
CA TYR A 91 8.95 -22.00 4.06
C TYR A 91 8.42 -22.74 5.28
N SER A 92 9.32 -23.39 6.03
CA SER A 92 8.98 -23.82 7.39
C SER A 92 9.08 -22.60 8.31
N TYR A 93 8.05 -22.38 9.12
CA TYR A 93 7.95 -21.22 10.01
C TYR A 93 8.79 -21.40 11.25
N HIS A 94 9.03 -22.64 11.64
CA HIS A 94 9.94 -23.03 12.71
C HIS A 94 11.24 -23.60 12.13
N VAL A 95 12.36 -23.29 12.76
CA VAL A 95 13.67 -23.80 12.37
C VAL A 95 14.36 -24.47 13.58
N PRO A 96 15.13 -25.54 13.35
CA PRO A 96 15.90 -26.18 14.42
C PRO A 96 16.82 -25.16 15.12
N TYR A 97 16.82 -25.18 16.45
CA TYR A 97 17.69 -24.36 17.28
C TYR A 97 18.09 -25.09 18.57
N GLY A 98 19.34 -25.52 18.61
CA GLY A 98 19.83 -26.37 19.70
C GLY A 98 19.05 -27.68 19.76
N ASN A 99 18.42 -27.96 20.90
CA ASN A 99 17.61 -29.17 21.12
C ASN A 99 16.11 -28.95 20.91
N GLY A 100 15.71 -27.80 20.34
CA GLY A 100 14.32 -27.47 20.10
C GLY A 100 14.13 -26.74 18.78
N GLU A 101 13.02 -26.04 18.69
CA GLU A 101 12.67 -25.22 17.54
C GLU A 101 12.57 -23.76 17.95
N ARG A 102 12.83 -22.87 17.00
CA ARG A 102 12.54 -21.44 17.16
C ARG A 102 11.84 -20.93 15.92
N LEU A 103 11.13 -19.84 16.09
CA LEU A 103 10.53 -19.13 14.97
C LEU A 103 11.62 -18.63 13.99
N HIS A 104 11.38 -18.81 12.69
CA HIS A 104 12.26 -18.32 11.64
C HIS A 104 12.41 -16.79 11.75
N THR A 105 13.63 -16.26 11.54
CA THR A 105 13.94 -14.84 11.78
C THR A 105 13.00 -13.87 11.07
N TYR A 106 12.55 -14.20 9.85
CA TYR A 106 11.58 -13.38 9.09
C TYR A 106 10.21 -13.26 9.75
N MET A 107 9.77 -14.29 10.48
CA MET A 107 8.44 -14.30 11.09
C MET A 107 8.32 -13.30 12.23
N ASN A 108 9.40 -13.02 12.96
CA ASN A 108 9.41 -11.93 13.93
C ASN A 108 9.08 -10.57 13.29
N SER A 109 9.61 -10.32 12.09
CA SER A 109 9.29 -9.10 11.34
C SER A 109 7.84 -9.10 10.88
N ILE A 110 7.35 -10.21 10.32
CA ILE A 110 5.98 -10.34 9.82
C ILE A 110 4.97 -10.19 10.95
N PHE A 111 5.19 -10.83 12.10
CA PHE A 111 4.32 -10.69 13.28
C PHE A 111 4.39 -9.28 13.85
N GLY A 112 5.55 -8.63 13.81
CA GLY A 112 5.67 -7.22 14.16
C GLY A 112 4.91 -6.28 13.23
N ASP A 113 4.87 -6.59 11.93
CA ASP A 113 4.06 -5.86 10.94
C ASP A 113 2.57 -6.10 11.17
N ILE A 114 2.16 -7.36 11.43
CA ILE A 114 0.78 -7.71 11.76
C ILE A 114 0.33 -6.96 13.02
N PHE A 115 1.13 -6.96 14.08
CA PHE A 115 0.88 -6.20 15.30
C PHE A 115 0.57 -4.73 14.98
N SER A 116 1.42 -4.10 14.17
CA SER A 116 1.27 -2.68 13.80
C SER A 116 0.02 -2.42 12.95
N LYS A 117 -0.53 -3.45 12.29
CA LYS A 117 -1.78 -3.35 11.51
C LYS A 117 -3.04 -3.49 12.38
N ILE A 118 -2.93 -4.14 13.54
CA ILE A 118 -4.07 -4.42 14.44
C ILE A 118 -4.06 -3.56 15.70
N ASP A 119 -2.96 -2.88 16.03
CA ASP A 119 -2.89 -1.80 17.02
C ASP A 119 -3.59 -0.55 16.44
N LEU A 120 -4.91 -0.51 16.54
CA LEU A 120 -5.74 0.54 15.95
C LEU A 120 -5.64 1.83 16.74
N GLN A 121 -5.29 1.74 18.02
CA GLN A 121 -5.11 2.89 18.92
C GLN A 121 -3.71 3.50 18.84
N LEU A 122 -2.76 2.79 18.22
CA LEU A 122 -1.34 3.18 18.12
C LEU A 122 -0.70 3.42 19.50
N ASN A 123 -1.13 2.66 20.50
CA ASN A 123 -0.64 2.77 21.88
C ASN A 123 0.45 1.74 22.20
N GLY A 124 0.81 0.88 21.25
CA GLY A 124 1.81 -0.18 21.42
C GLY A 124 1.29 -1.42 22.15
N GLN A 125 -0.04 -1.55 22.26
CA GLN A 125 -0.72 -2.63 22.99
C GLN A 125 -1.95 -3.11 22.21
N LEU A 126 -2.28 -4.40 22.35
CA LEU A 126 -3.47 -4.98 21.73
C LEU A 126 -4.49 -5.36 22.80
N SER A 127 -5.56 -4.60 22.83
CA SER A 127 -6.71 -4.86 23.69
C SER A 127 -7.40 -6.17 23.31
N ALA A 128 -8.20 -6.72 24.23
CA ALA A 128 -9.05 -7.87 23.96
C ALA A 128 -9.97 -7.63 22.74
N GLN A 129 -10.45 -6.41 22.55
CA GLN A 129 -11.28 -6.05 21.40
C GLN A 129 -10.52 -6.15 20.07
N GLU A 130 -9.30 -5.63 20.01
CA GLU A 130 -8.45 -5.71 18.80
C GLU A 130 -8.05 -7.15 18.49
N LEU A 131 -7.74 -7.95 19.52
CA LEU A 131 -7.47 -9.38 19.35
C LEU A 131 -8.69 -10.16 18.88
N ASN A 132 -9.89 -9.85 19.38
CA ASN A 132 -11.13 -10.46 18.92
C ASN A 132 -11.39 -10.11 17.45
N GLN A 133 -11.22 -8.84 17.06
CA GLN A 133 -11.33 -8.41 15.66
C GLN A 133 -10.30 -9.10 14.76
N PHE A 134 -9.06 -9.24 15.24
CA PHE A 134 -8.03 -10.02 14.55
C PHE A 134 -8.46 -11.49 14.39
N GLY A 135 -8.98 -12.10 15.45
CA GLY A 135 -9.55 -13.45 15.43
C GLY A 135 -10.69 -13.61 14.42
N GLU A 136 -11.56 -12.62 14.25
CA GLU A 136 -12.59 -12.63 13.20
C GLU A 136 -11.98 -12.61 11.78
N ILE A 137 -10.93 -11.81 11.55
CA ILE A 137 -10.26 -11.73 10.24
C ILE A 137 -9.60 -13.07 9.87
N ILE A 138 -8.99 -13.73 10.85
CA ILE A 138 -8.26 -14.99 10.62
C ILE A 138 -9.10 -16.24 10.93
N ASP A 139 -10.38 -16.06 11.28
CA ASP A 139 -11.32 -17.09 11.70
C ASP A 139 -10.73 -18.02 12.78
N ASP A 140 -10.26 -17.42 13.87
CA ASP A 140 -9.62 -18.11 14.99
C ASP A 140 -10.45 -17.94 16.26
N ASP A 141 -11.16 -18.99 16.65
CA ASP A 141 -12.14 -18.95 17.74
C ASP A 141 -11.50 -18.67 19.12
N GLU A 142 -10.24 -19.05 19.30
CA GLU A 142 -9.51 -18.75 20.53
C GLU A 142 -9.27 -17.24 20.65
N LEU A 143 -8.87 -16.60 19.56
CA LEU A 143 -8.66 -15.15 19.51
C LEU A 143 -9.97 -14.37 19.53
N LYS A 144 -11.07 -14.86 18.93
CA LYS A 144 -12.40 -14.20 18.93
C LYS A 144 -13.03 -14.06 20.31
N SER A 145 -12.59 -14.88 21.27
CA SER A 145 -13.23 -15.03 22.58
C SER A 145 -12.41 -14.47 23.74
N ILE A 146 -11.32 -13.76 23.46
CA ILE A 146 -10.46 -13.15 24.48
C ILE A 146 -11.23 -12.06 25.24
N LYS A 147 -11.12 -12.12 26.56
CA LYS A 147 -11.65 -11.14 27.50
C LYS A 147 -10.50 -10.46 28.21
N MET A 148 -10.73 -9.24 28.71
CA MET A 148 -9.72 -8.50 29.48
C MET A 148 -9.20 -9.29 30.70
N ALA A 149 -10.05 -10.08 31.36
CA ALA A 149 -9.65 -10.89 32.50
C ALA A 149 -8.64 -12.00 32.13
N ASP A 150 -8.58 -12.41 30.85
CA ASP A 150 -7.71 -13.49 30.42
C ASP A 150 -6.24 -13.09 30.47
N PHE A 151 -5.90 -11.80 30.30
CA PHE A 151 -4.52 -11.29 30.37
C PHE A 151 -3.86 -11.52 31.74
N PHE A 152 -4.65 -11.69 32.79
CA PHE A 152 -4.17 -12.01 34.14
C PHE A 152 -4.32 -13.49 34.52
N SER A 153 -4.82 -14.31 33.59
CA SER A 153 -5.05 -15.72 33.83
C SER A 153 -3.80 -16.55 33.52
N GLU A 154 -3.79 -17.81 33.98
CA GLU A 154 -2.75 -18.79 33.65
C GLU A 154 -2.57 -18.96 32.13
N LYS A 155 -3.60 -18.66 31.32
CA LYS A 155 -3.55 -18.72 29.86
C LYS A 155 -2.46 -17.82 29.27
N PHE A 156 -2.26 -16.63 29.83
CA PHE A 156 -1.35 -15.62 29.29
C PHE A 156 -0.21 -15.21 30.23
N TRP A 157 -0.10 -15.85 31.40
CA TRP A 157 0.95 -15.63 32.40
C TRP A 157 2.38 -15.63 31.83
N ASN A 158 2.67 -16.45 30.80
CA ASN A 158 4.01 -16.56 30.20
C ASN A 158 4.30 -15.53 29.10
N PHE A 159 3.34 -14.66 28.78
CA PHE A 159 3.46 -13.69 27.69
C PHE A 159 3.49 -12.27 28.24
N SER A 160 4.24 -11.39 27.59
CA SER A 160 4.32 -9.97 27.98
C SER A 160 3.01 -9.23 27.67
N CYS A 161 2.16 -9.11 28.68
CA CYS A 161 0.89 -8.37 28.65
C CYS A 161 0.74 -7.51 29.92
N ASP A 162 -0.17 -6.55 29.86
CA ASP A 162 -0.60 -5.75 31.03
C ASP A 162 -2.11 -5.57 31.04
N GLU A 163 -2.60 -4.65 31.87
CA GLU A 163 -4.04 -4.34 31.99
C GLU A 163 -4.71 -3.85 30.71
N ASN A 164 -3.92 -3.33 29.77
CA ASN A 164 -4.39 -2.82 28.49
C ASN A 164 -4.28 -3.86 27.37
N GLY A 165 -3.49 -4.92 27.56
CA GLY A 165 -3.48 -6.12 26.73
C GLY A 165 -2.08 -6.59 26.32
N PHE A 166 -1.96 -7.21 25.14
CA PHE A 166 -0.67 -7.72 24.68
C PHE A 166 0.27 -6.60 24.23
N THR A 167 1.48 -6.58 24.78
CA THR A 167 2.59 -5.82 24.17
C THR A 167 3.00 -6.44 22.84
N LYS A 168 3.70 -5.69 21.98
CA LYS A 168 4.28 -6.25 20.73
C LYS A 168 5.11 -7.52 20.97
N TYR A 169 5.91 -7.52 22.03
CA TYR A 169 6.72 -8.69 22.39
C TYR A 169 5.83 -9.87 22.79
N GLY A 170 4.84 -9.66 23.66
CA GLY A 170 3.92 -10.71 24.09
C GLY A 170 3.08 -11.29 22.96
N PHE A 171 2.62 -10.45 22.02
CA PHE A 171 1.91 -10.91 20.83
C PHE A 171 2.78 -11.81 19.94
N ILE A 172 4.04 -11.43 19.72
CA ILE A 172 5.00 -12.25 18.96
C ILE A 172 5.26 -13.57 19.69
N GLN A 173 5.43 -13.54 21.02
CA GLN A 173 5.59 -14.76 21.82
C GLN A 173 4.36 -15.67 21.70
N TYR A 174 3.15 -15.11 21.79
CA TYR A 174 1.91 -15.86 21.65
C TYR A 174 1.78 -16.52 20.27
N LEU A 175 1.99 -15.76 19.18
CA LEU A 175 1.96 -16.30 17.82
C LEU A 175 3.07 -17.32 17.55
N SER A 176 4.21 -17.23 18.23
CA SER A 176 5.29 -18.21 18.11
C SER A 176 4.94 -19.59 18.68
N GLN A 177 3.84 -19.71 19.43
CA GLN A 177 3.34 -21.01 19.91
C GLN A 177 2.37 -21.67 18.91
N PHE A 178 2.04 -21.00 17.81
CA PHE A 178 1.13 -21.56 16.80
C PHE A 178 1.85 -22.63 15.99
N SER A 179 1.13 -23.69 15.62
CA SER A 179 1.64 -24.67 14.67
C SER A 179 1.85 -24.04 13.29
N ASP A 180 2.73 -24.64 12.48
CA ASP A 180 2.99 -24.20 11.11
C ASP A 180 1.70 -24.08 10.28
N ASP A 181 0.76 -25.02 10.44
CA ASP A 181 -0.55 -24.98 9.77
C ASP A 181 -1.40 -23.78 10.20
N ARG A 182 -1.42 -23.47 11.50
CA ARG A 182 -2.18 -22.32 12.04
C ARG A 182 -1.56 -21.00 11.55
N ILE A 183 -0.22 -20.90 11.54
CA ILE A 183 0.51 -19.75 10.99
C ILE A 183 0.21 -19.59 9.49
N HIS A 184 0.28 -20.67 8.72
CA HIS A 184 0.03 -20.63 7.28
C HIS A 184 -1.40 -20.17 6.97
N ASN A 185 -2.40 -20.72 7.66
CA ASN A 185 -3.79 -20.34 7.49
C ASN A 185 -4.02 -18.85 7.85
N MET A 186 -3.46 -18.42 8.98
CA MET A 186 -3.49 -17.02 9.41
C MET A 186 -2.90 -16.09 8.34
N LEU A 187 -1.68 -16.37 7.87
CA LEU A 187 -1.00 -15.56 6.86
C LEU A 187 -1.77 -15.52 5.54
N THR A 188 -2.32 -16.65 5.11
CA THR A 188 -3.14 -16.74 3.88
C THR A 188 -4.37 -15.83 3.96
N LYS A 189 -5.06 -15.83 5.10
CA LYS A 189 -6.23 -14.95 5.34
C LYS A 189 -5.85 -13.47 5.39
N LEU A 190 -4.68 -13.16 5.94
CA LEU A 190 -4.11 -11.81 5.93
C LEU A 190 -3.55 -11.40 4.56
N GLY A 191 -3.66 -12.26 3.55
CA GLY A 191 -3.26 -11.97 2.17
C GLY A 191 -1.76 -12.08 1.92
N TYR A 192 -1.05 -12.92 2.67
CA TYR A 192 0.32 -13.32 2.32
C TYR A 192 0.29 -14.55 1.40
N ASN A 193 1.24 -14.65 0.49
CA ASN A 193 1.46 -15.85 -0.32
C ASN A 193 2.42 -16.85 0.38
N GLU A 194 2.67 -17.99 -0.26
CA GLU A 194 3.57 -19.05 0.26
C GLU A 194 5.01 -18.57 0.49
N ASP A 195 5.45 -17.55 -0.24
CA ASP A 195 6.76 -16.92 -0.12
C ASP A 195 6.81 -15.80 0.94
N LEU A 196 5.72 -15.62 1.69
CA LEU A 196 5.53 -14.61 2.74
C LEU A 196 5.45 -13.16 2.22
N TYR A 197 5.14 -12.96 0.93
CA TYR A 197 4.85 -11.63 0.38
C TYR A 197 3.39 -11.25 0.62
N SER A 198 3.17 -10.02 1.07
CA SER A 198 1.83 -9.45 1.20
C SER A 198 1.29 -9.05 -0.19
N THR A 199 0.18 -9.66 -0.60
CA THR A 199 -0.41 -9.56 -1.94
C THR A 199 -1.68 -8.70 -2.03
N LYS A 200 -2.33 -8.40 -0.89
CA LYS A 200 -3.67 -7.77 -0.89
C LYS A 200 -3.74 -6.37 -0.30
N SER A 201 -2.92 -6.01 0.70
CA SER A 201 -3.02 -4.68 1.32
C SER A 201 -1.83 -4.32 2.23
N ARG A 202 -1.49 -3.03 2.25
CA ARG A 202 -0.63 -2.40 3.28
C ARG A 202 -1.47 -1.36 4.02
N VAL A 203 -1.25 -1.25 5.33
CA VAL A 203 -1.89 -0.23 6.17
C VAL A 203 -1.08 1.06 6.05
N PHE A 204 -1.77 2.18 5.83
CA PHE A 204 -1.17 3.51 5.84
C PHE A 204 -1.46 4.18 7.17
N THR A 205 -0.41 4.72 7.80
CA THR A 205 -0.58 5.63 8.93
C THR A 205 -0.52 7.05 8.40
N LEU A 206 -1.55 7.84 8.70
CA LEU A 206 -1.62 9.25 8.33
C LEU A 206 -1.55 10.13 9.57
N SER A 207 -0.55 11.00 9.61
CA SER A 207 -0.34 11.97 10.68
C SER A 207 -0.62 13.37 10.15
N PHE A 208 -1.56 14.08 10.79
CA PHE A 208 -1.93 15.43 10.41
C PHE A 208 -1.42 16.44 11.42
N HIS A 209 -0.57 17.36 10.97
CA HIS A 209 -0.09 18.47 11.78
C HIS A 209 -0.69 19.77 11.25
N CYS A 210 -1.50 20.44 12.08
CA CYS A 210 -2.18 21.68 11.68
C CYS A 210 -1.99 22.77 12.72
N ALA A 211 -1.71 23.99 12.27
CA ALA A 211 -1.66 25.18 13.12
C ALA A 211 -3.06 25.63 13.61
N LYS A 212 -4.14 25.04 13.08
CA LYS A 212 -5.52 25.34 13.42
C LYS A 212 -6.24 24.07 13.86
N ASN A 213 -7.40 24.22 14.49
CA ASN A 213 -8.23 23.09 14.89
C ASN A 213 -8.62 22.24 13.68
N LEU A 214 -8.25 20.97 13.73
CA LEU A 214 -8.55 19.99 12.71
C LEU A 214 -9.53 18.95 13.27
N ARG A 215 -10.55 18.62 12.48
CA ARG A 215 -11.41 17.46 12.75
C ARG A 215 -11.22 16.45 11.63
N VAL A 216 -10.66 15.29 11.98
CA VAL A 216 -10.46 14.18 11.05
C VAL A 216 -11.64 13.21 11.17
N ARG A 217 -12.09 12.70 10.03
CA ARG A 217 -13.05 11.59 9.94
C ARG A 217 -12.51 10.60 8.92
N ILE A 218 -12.50 9.33 9.29
CA ILE A 218 -12.10 8.24 8.40
C ILE A 218 -13.35 7.80 7.62
N GLY A 219 -13.24 7.78 6.30
CA GLY A 219 -14.28 7.30 5.39
C GLY A 219 -13.80 6.07 4.64
N ASP A 220 -14.73 5.19 4.30
CA ASP A 220 -14.45 4.01 3.47
C ASP A 220 -14.44 4.41 2.00
N ALA A 221 -13.24 4.57 1.43
CA ALA A 221 -13.07 4.93 0.02
C ALA A 221 -13.56 3.84 -0.93
N MET A 222 -13.57 2.56 -0.51
CA MET A 222 -13.96 1.42 -1.35
C MET A 222 -15.47 1.38 -1.64
N LYS A 223 -16.27 2.06 -0.82
CA LYS A 223 -17.72 2.23 -1.02
C LYS A 223 -18.07 3.46 -1.86
N THR A 224 -17.07 4.14 -2.42
CA THR A 224 -17.23 5.39 -3.15
C THR A 224 -16.42 5.37 -4.45
N ASP A 225 -16.72 6.27 -5.36
CA ASP A 225 -15.98 6.50 -6.61
C ASP A 225 -14.77 7.46 -6.42
N LEU A 226 -14.35 7.69 -5.18
CA LEU A 226 -13.32 8.70 -4.86
C LEU A 226 -11.96 8.34 -5.44
N ASN A 227 -11.62 7.05 -5.54
CA ASN A 227 -10.33 6.61 -6.06
C ASN A 227 -10.23 6.86 -7.57
N GLU A 228 -11.27 6.48 -8.32
CA GLU A 228 -11.40 6.69 -9.76
C GLU A 228 -11.41 8.19 -10.07
N ARG A 229 -12.23 8.96 -9.35
CA ARG A 229 -12.29 10.42 -9.54
C ARG A 229 -10.97 11.13 -9.19
N ALA A 230 -10.25 10.65 -8.19
CA ALA A 230 -8.93 11.19 -7.87
C ALA A 230 -7.94 10.96 -9.01
N TRP A 231 -7.97 9.77 -9.64
CA TRP A 231 -7.18 9.49 -10.84
C TRP A 231 -7.54 10.44 -11.98
N ASP A 232 -8.82 10.57 -12.31
CA ASP A 232 -9.25 11.41 -13.43
C ASP A 232 -8.88 12.88 -13.23
N LEU A 233 -9.08 13.42 -12.01
CA LEU A 233 -8.71 14.80 -11.69
C LEU A 233 -7.19 15.04 -11.76
N MET A 234 -6.40 14.06 -11.33
CA MET A 234 -4.93 14.11 -11.38
C MET A 234 -4.43 14.09 -12.83
N MET A 235 -5.00 13.20 -13.64
CA MET A 235 -4.70 13.07 -15.05
C MET A 235 -5.09 14.32 -15.84
N ASP A 236 -6.27 14.88 -15.57
CA ASP A 236 -6.74 16.11 -16.20
C ASP A 236 -5.81 17.29 -15.86
N LYS A 237 -5.47 17.48 -14.57
CA LYS A 237 -4.54 18.52 -14.13
C LYS A 237 -3.17 18.38 -14.80
N HIS A 238 -2.60 17.18 -14.82
CA HIS A 238 -1.29 16.95 -15.42
C HIS A 238 -1.31 17.23 -16.93
N ASN A 239 -2.38 16.79 -17.62
CA ASN A 239 -2.55 17.06 -19.05
C ASN A 239 -2.70 18.56 -19.35
N GLN A 240 -3.35 19.33 -18.47
CA GLN A 240 -3.45 20.79 -18.59
C GLN A 240 -2.11 21.50 -18.32
N GLU A 241 -1.34 21.05 -17.33
CA GLU A 241 -0.09 21.73 -16.90
C GLU A 241 1.11 21.41 -17.79
N PHE A 242 1.30 20.14 -18.15
CA PHE A 242 2.51 19.67 -18.82
C PHE A 242 2.27 19.25 -20.28
N GLY A 243 1.00 19.15 -20.67
CA GLY A 243 0.61 18.55 -21.94
C GLY A 243 0.77 17.03 -21.93
N ALA A 244 0.01 16.35 -22.80
CA ALA A 244 0.14 14.92 -22.97
C ALA A 244 1.51 14.55 -23.54
N THR A 245 2.36 13.89 -22.75
CA THR A 245 3.42 13.04 -23.30
C THR A 245 2.73 11.84 -23.95
N LYS A 246 2.43 11.98 -25.24
CA LYS A 246 1.67 10.99 -26.01
C LYS A 246 2.46 9.68 -26.05
N ALA A 247 1.93 8.65 -25.39
CA ALA A 247 2.36 7.27 -25.62
C ALA A 247 1.79 6.78 -26.96
N LEU A 248 0.60 7.27 -27.32
CA LEU A 248 -0.09 6.99 -28.57
C LEU A 248 -1.04 8.13 -28.94
N SER A 249 -1.24 8.37 -30.23
CA SER A 249 -2.37 9.15 -30.73
C SER A 249 -2.86 8.59 -32.06
N ASN A 250 -4.13 8.19 -32.12
CA ASN A 250 -4.79 7.80 -33.36
C ASN A 250 -6.03 8.69 -33.60
N ALA A 251 -6.88 8.33 -34.57
CA ALA A 251 -8.09 9.09 -34.91
C ALA A 251 -9.14 9.11 -33.79
N HIS A 252 -9.21 8.05 -32.97
CA HIS A 252 -10.26 7.85 -31.97
C HIS A 252 -9.82 8.24 -30.56
N CYS A 253 -8.54 8.08 -30.21
CA CYS A 253 -8.05 8.36 -28.86
C CYS A 253 -6.60 8.87 -28.83
N ILE A 254 -6.24 9.45 -27.67
CA ILE A 254 -4.86 9.68 -27.24
C ILE A 254 -4.64 8.85 -25.99
N VAL A 255 -3.59 8.05 -25.98
CA VAL A 255 -3.06 7.47 -24.73
C VAL A 255 -1.85 8.28 -24.34
N PHE A 256 -1.82 8.77 -23.12
CA PHE A 256 -0.68 9.49 -22.57
C PHE A 256 -0.16 8.79 -21.32
N ARG A 257 1.09 9.11 -20.98
CA ARG A 257 1.79 8.54 -19.84
C ARG A 257 2.37 9.65 -18.97
N ILE A 258 2.35 9.44 -17.66
CA ILE A 258 2.97 10.30 -16.67
C ILE A 258 4.10 9.52 -16.02
N HIS A 259 5.34 9.98 -16.19
CA HIS A 259 6.50 9.38 -15.51
C HIS A 259 6.66 10.00 -14.13
N ARG A 260 6.86 9.14 -13.13
CA ARG A 260 7.17 9.50 -11.75
C ARG A 260 8.61 9.09 -11.47
N ASP A 261 9.52 10.03 -11.65
CA ASP A 261 10.96 9.72 -11.61
C ASP A 261 11.42 9.16 -10.27
N GLN A 262 10.87 9.66 -9.15
CA GLN A 262 11.27 9.25 -7.80
C GLN A 262 10.86 7.82 -7.44
N SER A 263 9.65 7.41 -7.83
CA SER A 263 9.14 6.06 -7.60
C SER A 263 9.36 5.08 -8.76
N HIS A 264 9.99 5.55 -9.85
CA HIS A 264 10.11 4.80 -11.10
C HIS A 264 8.77 4.23 -11.60
N SER A 265 7.67 4.94 -11.35
CA SER A 265 6.34 4.52 -11.76
C SER A 265 5.86 5.29 -13.00
N VAL A 266 4.96 4.66 -13.75
CA VAL A 266 4.34 5.23 -14.94
C VAL A 266 2.84 5.05 -14.85
N ASP A 267 2.11 6.16 -14.89
CA ASP A 267 0.65 6.15 -14.95
C ASP A 267 0.18 6.31 -16.40
N TYR A 268 -0.85 5.58 -16.80
CA TYR A 268 -1.44 5.60 -18.13
C TYR A 268 -2.87 6.10 -18.07
N ALA A 269 -3.23 6.98 -19.00
CA ALA A 269 -4.59 7.46 -19.18
C ALA A 269 -4.90 7.65 -20.66
N ALA A 270 -6.19 7.66 -20.98
CA ALA A 270 -6.67 7.82 -22.34
C ALA A 270 -7.75 8.88 -22.45
N ILE A 271 -7.69 9.65 -23.53
CA ILE A 271 -8.66 10.67 -23.92
C ILE A 271 -9.37 10.19 -25.17
N ASN A 272 -10.70 10.19 -25.12
CA ASN A 272 -11.54 9.94 -26.27
C ASN A 272 -11.68 11.21 -27.13
N LYS A 273 -11.38 11.11 -28.43
CA LYS A 273 -11.52 12.21 -29.39
C LYS A 273 -12.86 12.21 -30.12
N THR A 274 -13.66 11.16 -29.97
CA THR A 274 -14.92 11.01 -30.68
C THR A 274 -16.10 11.47 -29.81
N ASP A 275 -17.26 11.57 -30.45
CA ASP A 275 -18.54 11.81 -29.79
C ASP A 275 -19.27 10.50 -29.43
N GLU A 276 -18.59 9.36 -29.58
CA GLU A 276 -19.10 8.02 -29.29
C GLU A 276 -18.31 7.39 -28.14
N TYR A 277 -18.89 6.41 -27.45
CA TYR A 277 -18.15 5.62 -26.48
C TYR A 277 -17.08 4.78 -27.20
N ILE A 278 -15.87 4.75 -26.65
CA ILE A 278 -14.81 3.88 -27.14
C ILE A 278 -14.44 2.87 -26.08
N GLU A 279 -14.15 1.66 -26.51
CA GLU A 279 -13.60 0.62 -25.65
C GLU A 279 -12.11 0.47 -25.95
N ILE A 280 -11.27 0.49 -24.92
CA ILE A 280 -9.84 0.25 -25.03
C ILE A 280 -9.48 -1.02 -24.28
N ASN A 281 -8.78 -1.92 -24.97
CA ASN A 281 -8.09 -3.05 -24.36
C ASN A 281 -6.59 -2.73 -24.27
N PHE A 282 -6.15 -2.35 -23.08
CA PHE A 282 -4.77 -1.99 -22.80
C PHE A 282 -3.98 -3.23 -22.39
N LYS A 283 -3.20 -3.80 -23.31
CA LYS A 283 -2.37 -4.99 -23.06
C LYS A 283 -0.96 -4.61 -22.64
N GLN A 284 -0.54 -5.19 -21.53
CA GLN A 284 0.76 -5.00 -20.87
C GLN A 284 1.62 -6.27 -20.92
N ASP A 285 1.14 -7.33 -21.57
CA ASP A 285 1.79 -8.63 -21.75
C ASP A 285 3.18 -8.57 -22.41
N GLN A 286 3.42 -7.57 -23.26
CA GLN A 286 4.72 -7.36 -23.91
C GLN A 286 5.70 -6.52 -23.09
N SER A 287 5.28 -6.01 -21.93
CA SER A 287 6.13 -5.17 -21.09
C SER A 287 7.09 -6.01 -20.27
N GLN A 288 8.39 -5.75 -20.43
CA GLN A 288 9.43 -6.37 -19.64
C GLN A 288 9.81 -5.46 -18.46
N ASN A 289 10.20 -6.07 -17.34
CA ASN A 289 10.71 -5.36 -16.17
C ASN A 289 9.72 -4.37 -15.54
N MET A 290 8.42 -4.67 -15.58
CA MET A 290 7.37 -3.86 -14.98
C MET A 290 6.45 -4.70 -14.10
N ASN A 291 5.99 -4.11 -12.99
CA ASN A 291 4.94 -4.68 -12.17
C ASN A 291 3.68 -3.81 -12.27
N PHE A 292 2.54 -4.41 -12.59
CA PHE A 292 1.30 -3.69 -12.92
C PHE A 292 0.19 -3.91 -11.88
N SER A 293 -0.69 -2.92 -11.73
CA SER A 293 -1.97 -3.07 -11.00
C SER A 293 -3.16 -2.82 -11.92
N PRO A 294 -4.38 -3.35 -11.65
CA PRO A 294 -4.75 -4.60 -11.01
C PRO A 294 -5.21 -5.60 -12.10
N SER A 295 -4.30 -6.08 -12.95
CA SER A 295 -4.61 -7.13 -13.92
C SER A 295 -3.31 -7.71 -14.46
N LYS A 296 -3.22 -9.04 -14.52
CA LYS A 296 -2.08 -9.79 -15.09
C LYS A 296 -1.98 -9.56 -16.61
N GLY A 297 -1.66 -8.34 -17.03
CA GLY A 297 -1.31 -8.05 -18.42
C GLY A 297 -2.42 -7.47 -19.31
N SER A 298 -3.67 -7.24 -18.85
CA SER A 298 -4.62 -6.43 -19.64
C SER A 298 -5.72 -5.72 -18.83
N VAL A 299 -5.96 -4.45 -19.16
CA VAL A 299 -7.06 -3.64 -18.62
C VAL A 299 -8.05 -3.33 -19.74
N ARG A 300 -9.33 -3.54 -19.47
CA ARG A 300 -10.43 -3.15 -20.37
C ARG A 300 -11.16 -1.94 -19.78
N SER A 301 -11.21 -0.84 -20.51
CA SER A 301 -11.86 0.40 -20.08
C SER A 301 -12.77 0.96 -21.17
N VAL A 302 -13.92 1.48 -20.76
CA VAL A 302 -14.84 2.21 -21.63
C VAL A 302 -14.68 3.69 -21.36
N ILE A 303 -14.39 4.47 -22.41
CA ILE A 303 -14.13 5.90 -22.30
C ILE A 303 -15.34 6.66 -22.85
N PRO A 304 -15.98 7.54 -22.06
CA PRO A 304 -17.11 8.32 -22.53
C PRO A 304 -16.71 9.28 -23.66
N PRO A 305 -17.68 9.74 -24.48
CA PRO A 305 -17.46 10.77 -25.49
C PRO A 305 -16.70 11.97 -24.92
N ARG A 306 -15.62 12.39 -25.61
CA ARG A 306 -14.75 13.49 -25.16
C ARG A 306 -14.17 13.34 -23.75
N GLY A 307 -14.26 12.15 -23.17
CA GLY A 307 -13.86 11.87 -21.80
C GLY A 307 -12.38 11.54 -21.66
N LEU A 308 -11.89 11.66 -20.44
CA LEU A 308 -10.60 11.17 -19.99
C LEU A 308 -10.85 10.05 -18.97
N ILE A 309 -10.08 8.97 -19.04
CA ILE A 309 -10.09 7.93 -18.02
C ILE A 309 -8.67 7.46 -17.71
N TYR A 310 -8.41 7.15 -16.45
CA TYR A 310 -7.25 6.37 -16.05
C TYR A 310 -7.35 4.92 -16.53
N LEU A 311 -6.23 4.38 -17.00
CA LEU A 311 -6.12 2.99 -17.47
C LEU A 311 -5.40 2.11 -16.45
N ALA A 312 -4.16 2.44 -16.11
CA ALA A 312 -3.32 1.61 -15.26
C ALA A 312 -2.10 2.37 -14.74
N SER A 313 -1.45 1.81 -13.71
CA SER A 313 -0.13 2.23 -13.24
C SER A 313 0.81 1.04 -13.27
N ALA A 314 2.09 1.35 -13.43
CA ALA A 314 3.13 0.34 -13.51
C ALA A 314 4.39 0.84 -12.80
N VAL A 315 5.10 -0.05 -12.11
CA VAL A 315 6.40 0.25 -11.50
C VAL A 315 7.49 -0.40 -12.34
N VAL A 316 8.51 0.37 -12.67
CA VAL A 316 9.63 -0.05 -13.51
C VAL A 316 10.78 -0.52 -12.64
N LYS A 317 11.42 -1.64 -13.00
CA LYS A 317 12.66 -2.06 -12.35
C LYS A 317 13.77 -1.02 -12.62
N PRO A 318 14.46 -0.52 -11.58
CA PRO A 318 15.53 0.46 -11.73
C PRO A 318 16.60 0.04 -12.75
N GLY A 319 17.06 0.99 -13.58
CA GLY A 319 18.13 0.76 -14.57
C GLY A 319 17.69 0.27 -15.95
N CYS A 320 16.38 0.13 -16.22
CA CYS A 320 15.86 -0.27 -17.52
C CYS A 320 15.39 0.94 -18.36
N GLY A 321 15.80 1.02 -19.64
CA GLY A 321 15.76 2.25 -20.45
C GLY A 321 14.62 2.44 -21.48
N SER A 322 13.69 1.48 -21.68
CA SER A 322 12.51 1.71 -22.56
C SER A 322 11.49 0.56 -22.48
N TYR A 323 10.25 0.85 -22.89
CA TYR A 323 9.10 -0.06 -22.76
C TYR A 323 8.37 -0.27 -24.09
N LYS A 324 7.76 -1.45 -24.29
CA LYS A 324 6.88 -1.77 -25.43
C LYS A 324 5.49 -2.15 -24.92
N TYR A 325 4.46 -1.58 -25.54
CA TYR A 325 3.05 -1.90 -25.28
C TYR A 325 2.35 -2.16 -26.62
N SER A 326 1.28 -2.95 -26.60
CA SER A 326 0.41 -3.16 -27.75
C SER A 326 -1.04 -2.87 -27.38
N TYR A 327 -1.83 -2.40 -28.34
CA TYR A 327 -3.25 -2.08 -28.18
C TYR A 327 -4.00 -2.62 -29.40
N SER A 328 -5.22 -3.09 -29.19
CA SER A 328 -6.14 -3.58 -30.22
C SER A 328 -7.50 -2.93 -30.07
#